data_AF-A0A7U3GT19-F1
#
_entry.id   AF-A0A7U3GT19-F1
#
_cell.length_a   1.000
_cell.length_b   1.000
_cell.length_c   1.000
_cell.angle_alpha   90.00
_cell.angle_beta   90.00
_cell.angle_gamma   90.00
#
_symmetry.space_group_name_H-M   'P 1'
#
loop_
_entity.id
_entity.type
_entity.pdbx_description
1 polymer ?
#
loop_
_entity_poly.entity_id
_entity_poly.type
_entity_poly.pdbx_seq_one_letter_code
_entity_poly.pdbx_strand_id
1 'polypeptide(L)'
;MPKKIHSHRWNRFTGADYTTPMLIRDVDQLLDMQCVVAFRDEYGLLDLSQKLGLKVPCTAFVDANKISILFFLDNELTQNRNVKIYLDSIGAKNLGSTWIVELSDSVINELSYLRSFLKIPSVILDEISLDNGTLYTRVRFHRNFLEEVSNEVVSILKKTSKISLEYIGKGGGLISTLKKIDERIPLFYFSLESEPPESSKKAEEPPLSGKWIREIKFTSDDLVRGLYAVNSPLDQLNGSIDKISGGENLYEGPAKNDVLEFFRKKTAEAFIPMFSKVQGYDGKRMSMDFVVPEGEMQNFLSVISETLKTFPEWKINMSNAGKLVNIVD
;
A
#
# COMPACT_ATOMS: atom_id res chain seq x y z
N MET A 1 3.41 -4.16 -30.49
CA MET A 1 3.89 -5.56 -30.27
C MET A 1 4.13 -5.75 -28.78
N PRO A 2 3.35 -6.57 -28.06
CA PRO A 2 3.61 -6.82 -26.64
C PRO A 2 4.80 -7.78 -26.52
N LYS A 3 5.88 -7.32 -25.87
CA LYS A 3 7.04 -8.16 -25.55
C LYS A 3 6.62 -9.27 -24.58
N LYS A 4 7.21 -10.45 -24.74
CA LYS A 4 7.11 -11.61 -23.83
C LYS A 4 7.59 -11.24 -22.41
N ILE A 5 6.73 -10.62 -21.60
CA ILE A 5 6.99 -10.36 -20.17
C ILE A 5 6.67 -11.61 -19.33
N HIS A 6 5.80 -12.49 -19.83
CA HIS A 6 5.26 -13.63 -19.07
C HIS A 6 6.27 -14.71 -18.69
N SER A 7 7.30 -15.00 -19.49
CA SER A 7 8.22 -16.11 -19.18
C SER A 7 9.22 -15.78 -18.08
N HIS A 8 9.60 -14.50 -17.92
CA HIS A 8 10.62 -14.13 -16.94
C HIS A 8 10.06 -14.05 -15.51
N ARG A 9 8.77 -13.68 -15.33
CA ARG A 9 8.14 -13.59 -14.00
C ARG A 9 8.11 -14.93 -13.28
N TRP A 10 7.83 -16.03 -13.99
CA TRP A 10 7.72 -17.36 -13.38
C TRP A 10 9.06 -18.09 -13.28
N ASN A 11 10.04 -17.76 -14.13
CA ASN A 11 11.36 -18.40 -14.11
C ASN A 11 12.16 -18.10 -12.84
N ARG A 12 11.91 -16.95 -12.18
CA ARG A 12 12.52 -16.60 -10.88
C ARG A 12 11.98 -17.43 -9.71
N PHE A 13 10.81 -18.05 -9.86
CA PHE A 13 10.23 -18.99 -8.90
C PHE A 13 10.70 -20.44 -9.09
N THR A 14 11.56 -20.73 -10.07
CA THR A 14 11.92 -22.12 -10.44
C THR A 14 13.41 -22.47 -10.31
N GLY A 15 14.25 -21.56 -9.81
CA GLY A 15 15.66 -21.83 -9.55
C GLY A 15 16.56 -21.69 -10.78
N ALA A 16 17.32 -20.60 -10.84
CA ALA A 16 18.52 -20.44 -11.67
C ALA A 16 19.38 -19.23 -11.23
N ASP A 17 18.78 -18.23 -10.58
CA ASP A 17 19.49 -17.10 -9.99
C ASP A 17 19.50 -17.20 -8.45
N TYR A 18 20.68 -17.16 -7.85
CA TYR A 18 20.92 -17.21 -6.40
C TYR A 18 20.49 -15.94 -5.65
N THR A 19 19.78 -15.02 -6.31
CA THR A 19 19.17 -13.86 -5.67
C THR A 19 17.79 -14.24 -5.14
N THR A 20 17.57 -14.09 -3.83
CA THR A 20 16.25 -14.24 -3.19
C THR A 20 15.17 -13.56 -4.05
N PRO A 21 14.08 -14.26 -4.44
CA PRO A 21 13.05 -13.70 -5.28
C PRO A 21 12.45 -12.45 -4.64
N MET A 22 12.55 -11.32 -5.32
CA MET A 22 11.96 -10.06 -4.87
C MET A 22 10.60 -9.87 -5.53
N LEU A 23 9.53 -10.17 -4.79
CA LEU A 23 8.16 -10.05 -5.27
C LEU A 23 7.83 -8.62 -5.72
N ILE A 24 8.44 -7.61 -5.08
CA ILE A 24 8.24 -6.21 -5.43
C ILE A 24 8.63 -5.89 -6.89
N ARG A 25 9.66 -6.56 -7.41
CA ARG A 25 10.08 -6.45 -8.83
C ARG A 25 9.09 -7.16 -9.75
N ASP A 26 8.45 -8.22 -9.27
CA ASP A 26 7.50 -8.98 -10.07
C ASP A 26 6.16 -8.26 -10.23
N VAL A 27 5.73 -7.47 -9.24
CA VAL A 27 4.50 -6.66 -9.33
C VAL A 27 4.70 -5.26 -9.91
N ASP A 28 5.96 -4.80 -10.05
CA ASP A 28 6.31 -3.42 -10.38
C ASP A 28 5.49 -2.82 -11.54
N GLN A 29 5.38 -3.58 -12.64
CA GLN A 29 4.72 -3.15 -13.87
C GLN A 29 3.36 -3.82 -14.10
N LEU A 30 2.75 -4.42 -13.06
CA LEU A 30 1.38 -4.95 -13.16
C LEU A 30 0.34 -3.86 -13.40
N LEU A 31 0.57 -2.70 -12.79
CA LEU A 31 -0.26 -1.51 -12.90
C LEU A 31 0.56 -0.47 -13.65
N ASP A 32 0.19 -0.26 -14.91
CA ASP A 32 0.99 0.51 -15.87
C ASP A 32 0.53 1.97 -16.00
N MET A 33 -0.55 2.34 -15.32
CA MET A 33 -1.09 3.68 -15.26
C MET A 33 -1.01 4.24 -13.85
N GLN A 34 -0.98 5.56 -13.74
CA GLN A 34 -1.02 6.28 -12.48
C GLN A 34 -1.95 7.49 -12.59
N CYS A 35 -2.55 7.87 -11.47
CA CYS A 35 -3.28 9.12 -11.29
C CYS A 35 -2.78 9.82 -10.03
N VAL A 36 -2.58 11.13 -10.11
CA VAL A 36 -2.21 11.98 -8.99
C VAL A 36 -3.23 13.10 -8.87
N VAL A 37 -3.87 13.17 -7.71
CA VAL A 37 -4.78 14.27 -7.35
C VAL A 37 -4.18 15.05 -6.20
N ALA A 38 -4.34 16.37 -6.25
CA ALA A 38 -3.91 17.28 -5.21
C ALA A 38 -5.13 17.90 -4.53
N PHE A 39 -5.11 17.92 -3.20
CA PHE A 39 -6.08 18.59 -2.36
C PHE A 39 -5.43 19.78 -1.65
N ARG A 40 -6.07 20.93 -1.77
CA ARG A 40 -5.67 22.18 -1.11
C ARG A 40 -6.88 22.80 -0.43
N ASP A 41 -6.71 23.15 0.83
CA ASP A 41 -7.70 23.90 1.58
C ASP A 41 -7.07 24.54 2.81
N GLU A 42 -7.79 25.45 3.45
CA GLU A 42 -7.37 26.16 4.65
C GLU A 42 -7.68 25.34 5.92
N TYR A 43 -7.09 24.15 6.01
CA TYR A 43 -7.10 23.36 7.26
C TYR A 43 -5.81 23.60 8.03
N GLY A 44 -5.91 23.72 9.36
CA GLY A 44 -4.79 24.14 10.21
C GLY A 44 -3.50 23.36 9.98
N LEU A 45 -3.56 22.05 9.70
CA LEU A 45 -2.37 21.24 9.45
C LEU A 45 -1.77 21.50 8.06
N LEU A 46 -2.61 21.75 7.05
CA LEU A 46 -2.17 22.11 5.70
C LEU A 46 -1.53 23.51 5.72
N ASP A 47 -2.19 24.48 6.36
CA ASP A 47 -1.66 25.83 6.55
C ASP A 47 -0.35 25.82 7.37
N LEU A 48 -0.27 24.99 8.42
CA LEU A 48 0.96 24.81 9.18
C LEU A 48 2.09 24.25 8.31
N SER A 49 1.81 23.22 7.51
CA SER A 49 2.77 22.66 6.56
C SER A 49 3.23 23.70 5.55
N GLN A 50 2.34 24.57 5.05
CA GLN A 50 2.69 25.64 4.14
C GLN A 50 3.60 26.68 4.80
N LYS A 51 3.25 27.14 6.00
CA LYS A 51 4.02 28.17 6.73
C LYS A 51 5.43 27.71 7.10
N LEU A 52 5.59 26.42 7.36
CA LEU A 52 6.86 25.84 7.80
C LEU A 52 7.59 25.08 6.69
N GLY A 53 7.03 25.03 5.47
CA GLY A 53 7.60 24.28 4.36
C GLY A 53 7.75 22.77 4.65
N LEU A 54 6.81 22.19 5.41
CA LEU A 54 6.90 20.81 5.85
C LEU A 54 6.59 19.86 4.71
N LYS A 55 7.36 18.77 4.68
CA LYS A 55 7.08 17.56 3.91
C LYS A 55 6.80 16.45 4.92
N VAL A 56 5.56 15.97 4.93
CA VAL A 56 5.10 15.06 5.98
C VAL A 56 4.67 13.73 5.35
N PRO A 57 5.22 12.60 5.82
CA PRO A 57 4.68 11.28 5.52
C PRO A 57 3.22 11.21 5.89
N CYS A 58 2.42 10.59 5.05
CA CYS A 58 1.06 10.23 5.41
C CYS A 58 0.77 8.76 5.12
N THR A 59 -0.15 8.19 5.89
CA THR A 59 -0.79 6.92 5.54
C THR A 59 -2.30 7.08 5.61
N ALA A 60 -3.02 6.33 4.79
CA ALA A 60 -4.47 6.25 4.87
C ALA A 60 -4.89 5.00 5.65
N PHE A 61 -5.82 5.20 6.58
CA PHE A 61 -6.73 4.16 7.03
C PHE A 61 -8.05 4.35 6.30
N VAL A 62 -8.46 3.31 5.57
CA VAL A 62 -9.72 3.31 4.84
C VAL A 62 -10.50 2.10 5.33
N ASP A 63 -11.57 2.36 6.10
CA ASP A 63 -12.56 1.37 6.51
C ASP A 63 -13.93 1.69 5.89
N ALA A 64 -15.00 0.96 6.22
CA ALA A 64 -16.28 1.02 5.51
C ALA A 64 -17.02 2.34 5.75
N ASN A 65 -16.71 2.98 6.89
CA ASN A 65 -17.45 4.11 7.44
C ASN A 65 -16.57 5.34 7.70
N LYS A 66 -15.24 5.17 7.74
CA LYS A 66 -14.26 6.22 8.00
C LYS A 66 -13.04 6.13 7.06
N ILE A 67 -12.63 7.28 6.53
CA ILE A 67 -11.30 7.47 5.95
C ILE A 67 -10.56 8.38 6.92
N SER A 68 -9.37 7.97 7.31
CA SER A 68 -8.46 8.77 8.11
C SER A 68 -7.10 8.83 7.44
N ILE A 69 -6.53 10.02 7.38
CA ILE A 69 -5.14 10.20 7.01
C ILE A 69 -4.37 10.48 8.30
N LEU A 70 -3.33 9.69 8.55
CA LEU A 70 -2.40 9.95 9.64
C LEU A 70 -1.18 10.66 9.10
N PHE A 71 -0.83 11.76 9.75
CA PHE A 71 0.35 12.56 9.47
C PHE A 71 1.38 12.29 10.55
N PHE A 72 2.59 11.94 10.14
CA PHE A 72 3.69 11.61 11.03
C PHE A 72 4.67 12.79 11.09
N LEU A 73 4.60 13.56 12.18
CA LEU A 73 5.41 14.75 12.39
C LEU A 73 6.58 14.44 13.33
N ASP A 74 7.79 14.84 12.95
CA ASP A 74 8.96 14.66 13.80
C ASP A 74 8.84 15.46 15.10
N ASN A 75 9.27 14.86 16.21
CA ASN A 75 9.21 15.52 17.51
C ASN A 75 10.08 16.79 17.57
N GLU A 76 11.09 16.92 16.72
CA GLU A 76 11.88 18.14 16.56
C GLU A 76 11.04 19.37 16.19
N LEU A 77 9.95 19.19 15.42
CA LEU A 77 9.04 20.27 15.06
C LEU A 77 8.35 20.88 16.29
N THR A 78 8.21 20.11 17.36
CA THR A 78 7.60 20.58 18.62
C THR A 78 8.53 21.40 19.50
N GLN A 79 9.80 21.57 19.10
CA GLN A 79 10.65 22.60 19.72
C GLN A 79 10.09 24.01 19.47
N ASN A 80 9.33 24.20 18.39
CA ASN A 80 8.54 25.40 18.21
C ASN A 80 7.30 25.35 19.12
N ARG A 81 7.25 26.25 20.13
CA ARG A 81 6.15 26.33 21.09
C ARG A 81 4.78 26.45 20.44
N ASN A 82 4.66 27.19 19.33
CA ASN A 82 3.38 27.38 18.64
C ASN A 82 2.92 26.10 17.95
N VAL A 83 3.86 25.33 17.39
CA VAL A 83 3.57 24.01 16.80
C VAL A 83 3.08 23.06 17.87
N LYS A 84 3.78 23.00 19.01
CA LYS A 84 3.37 22.13 20.12
C LYS A 84 1.97 22.46 20.63
N ILE A 85 1.68 23.75 20.89
CA ILE A 85 0.35 24.20 21.32
C ILE A 85 -0.72 23.82 20.30
N TYR A 86 -0.43 23.98 19.01
CA TYR A 86 -1.34 23.57 17.94
C TYR A 86 -1.60 22.06 17.96
N LEU A 87 -0.56 21.23 18.02
CA LEU A 87 -0.67 19.77 18.07
C LEU A 87 -1.46 19.29 19.29
N ASP A 88 -1.19 19.85 20.46
CA ASP A 88 -1.93 19.56 21.69
C ASP A 88 -3.42 19.95 21.52
N SER A 89 -3.71 21.09 20.88
CA SER A 89 -5.09 21.58 20.69
C SER A 89 -5.94 20.72 19.77
N ILE A 90 -5.32 20.01 18.82
CA ILE A 90 -6.01 19.11 17.88
C ILE A 90 -5.99 17.65 18.33
N GLY A 91 -5.49 17.37 19.55
CA GLY A 91 -5.45 16.02 20.10
C GLY A 91 -4.42 15.10 19.42
N ALA A 92 -3.32 15.66 18.91
CA ALA A 92 -2.24 14.86 18.34
C ALA A 92 -1.66 13.90 19.39
N LYS A 93 -1.30 12.68 18.96
CA LYS A 93 -0.75 11.65 19.84
C LYS A 93 0.76 11.62 19.73
N ASN A 94 1.47 11.70 20.85
CA ASN A 94 2.92 11.54 20.88
C ASN A 94 3.28 10.07 21.12
N LEU A 95 3.98 9.45 20.16
CA LEU A 95 4.52 8.08 20.25
C LEU A 95 6.03 8.07 20.48
N GLY A 96 6.53 8.96 21.34
CA GLY A 96 7.94 9.07 21.70
C GLY A 96 8.74 9.93 20.72
N SER A 97 9.06 9.39 19.54
CA SER A 97 9.85 10.08 18.51
C SER A 97 9.01 10.86 17.51
N THR A 98 7.70 10.60 17.46
CA THR A 98 6.82 11.09 16.39
C THR A 98 5.48 11.52 16.97
N TRP A 99 4.93 12.61 16.43
CA TRP A 99 3.56 13.03 16.67
C TRP A 99 2.67 12.56 15.54
N ILE A 100 1.54 11.95 15.90
CA ILE A 100 0.53 11.51 14.96
C ILE A 100 -0.66 12.45 15.03
N VAL A 101 -0.99 13.05 13.89
CA VAL A 101 -2.23 13.79 13.70
C VAL A 101 -3.14 12.98 12.80
N GLU A 102 -4.40 12.82 13.20
CA GLU A 102 -5.43 12.15 12.41
C GLU A 102 -6.35 13.18 11.78
N LEU A 103 -6.58 13.06 10.47
CA LEU A 103 -7.54 13.86 9.72
C LEU A 103 -8.54 12.92 9.04
N SER A 104 -9.78 12.94 9.48
CA SER A 104 -10.82 12.06 8.94
C SER A 104 -11.73 12.75 7.92
N ASP A 105 -12.44 11.94 7.14
CA ASP A 105 -13.49 12.39 6.22
C ASP A 105 -14.68 13.07 6.92
N SER A 106 -14.85 12.85 8.23
CA SER A 106 -15.80 13.63 9.06
C SER A 106 -15.36 15.07 9.33
N VAL A 107 -14.07 15.38 9.14
CA VAL A 107 -13.50 16.74 9.27
C VAL A 107 -13.34 17.37 7.89
N ILE A 108 -12.92 16.59 6.91
CA ILE A 108 -12.74 16.99 5.51
C ILE A 108 -13.53 16.06 4.61
N ASN A 109 -14.75 16.46 4.27
CA ASN A 109 -15.66 15.68 3.43
C ASN A 109 -15.03 15.30 2.08
N GLU A 110 -14.13 16.13 1.56
CA GLU A 110 -13.42 15.89 0.32
C GLU A 110 -12.63 14.58 0.37
N LEU A 111 -12.09 14.13 1.50
CA LEU A 111 -11.37 12.85 1.59
C LEU A 111 -12.20 11.64 1.16
N SER A 112 -13.54 11.74 1.22
CA SER A 112 -14.46 10.68 0.80
C SER A 112 -14.26 10.20 -0.66
N TYR A 113 -13.63 10.99 -1.53
CA TYR A 113 -13.27 10.54 -2.89
C TYR A 113 -12.33 9.32 -2.89
N LEU A 114 -11.53 9.13 -1.85
CA LEU A 114 -10.59 8.01 -1.78
C LEU A 114 -11.34 6.67 -1.84
N ARG A 115 -12.53 6.58 -1.23
CA ARG A 115 -13.38 5.38 -1.32
C ARG A 115 -13.79 5.08 -2.76
N SER A 116 -14.18 6.10 -3.53
CA SER A 116 -14.67 5.87 -4.88
C SER A 116 -13.56 5.37 -5.80
N PHE A 117 -12.36 5.94 -5.71
CA PHE A 117 -11.19 5.38 -6.41
C PHE A 117 -10.87 3.95 -5.97
N LEU A 118 -10.83 3.69 -4.67
CA LEU A 118 -10.46 2.38 -4.14
C LEU A 118 -11.52 1.29 -4.44
N LYS A 119 -12.74 1.67 -4.85
CA LYS A 119 -13.74 0.72 -5.33
C LYS A 119 -13.52 0.30 -6.78
N ILE A 120 -12.80 1.09 -7.58
CA ILE A 120 -12.49 0.74 -8.96
C ILE A 120 -11.50 -0.44 -8.95
N PRO A 121 -11.77 -1.53 -9.71
CA PRO A 121 -10.85 -2.65 -9.76
C PRO A 121 -9.46 -2.25 -10.28
N SER A 122 -8.41 -2.92 -9.81
CA SER A 122 -6.98 -2.64 -10.03
C SER A 122 -6.41 -1.37 -9.41
N VAL A 123 -7.24 -0.45 -8.90
CA VAL A 123 -6.73 0.77 -8.27
C VAL A 123 -6.07 0.45 -6.93
N ILE A 124 -4.80 0.82 -6.78
CA ILE A 124 -4.03 0.70 -5.54
C ILE A 124 -3.55 2.10 -5.14
N LEU A 125 -3.78 2.46 -3.88
CA LEU A 125 -3.21 3.65 -3.27
C LEU A 125 -1.75 3.39 -2.93
N ASP A 126 -0.84 4.07 -3.63
CA ASP A 126 0.60 3.95 -3.37
C ASP A 126 1.07 4.92 -2.29
N GLU A 127 0.52 6.15 -2.32
CA GLU A 127 1.10 7.25 -1.59
C GLU A 127 0.04 8.29 -1.22
N ILE A 128 0.11 8.75 0.03
CA ILE A 128 -0.38 10.06 0.43
C ILE A 128 0.78 10.83 1.02
N SER A 129 0.95 12.08 0.60
CA SER A 129 1.99 12.95 1.14
C SER A 129 1.51 14.37 1.26
N LEU A 130 1.91 15.05 2.34
CA LEU A 130 1.70 16.48 2.49
C LEU A 130 3.00 17.21 2.13
N ASP A 131 2.93 18.10 1.15
CA ASP A 131 4.05 18.96 0.74
C ASP A 131 3.55 20.40 0.65
N ASN A 132 4.08 21.27 1.51
CA ASN A 132 3.85 22.72 1.50
C ASN A 132 2.35 23.08 1.44
N GLY A 133 1.55 22.49 2.33
CA GLY A 133 0.10 22.70 2.43
C GLY A 133 -0.74 22.04 1.34
N THR A 134 -0.13 21.24 0.47
CA THR A 134 -0.86 20.44 -0.53
C THR A 134 -0.79 18.97 -0.18
N LEU A 135 -1.95 18.35 -0.06
CA LEU A 135 -2.05 16.91 0.13
C LEU A 135 -2.14 16.22 -1.23
N TYR A 136 -1.14 15.42 -1.56
CA TYR A 136 -1.10 14.64 -2.79
C TYR A 136 -1.50 13.20 -2.53
N THR A 137 -2.39 12.68 -3.36
CA THR A 137 -2.78 11.27 -3.39
C THR A 137 -2.34 10.68 -4.73
N ARG A 138 -1.54 9.61 -4.69
CA ARG A 138 -1.11 8.87 -5.87
C ARG A 138 -1.72 7.47 -5.85
N VAL A 139 -2.39 7.12 -6.94
CA VAL A 139 -2.88 5.76 -7.18
C VAL A 139 -2.26 5.18 -8.44
N ARG A 140 -1.98 3.87 -8.43
CA ARG A 140 -1.67 3.07 -9.63
C ARG A 140 -2.88 2.24 -10.02
N PHE A 141 -3.00 1.96 -11.31
CA PHE A 141 -4.08 1.12 -11.84
C PHE A 141 -3.69 0.51 -13.20
N HIS A 142 -4.48 -0.46 -13.65
CA HIS A 142 -4.27 -1.11 -14.94
C HIS A 142 -4.99 -0.33 -16.05
N ARG A 143 -4.36 -0.19 -17.23
CA ARG A 143 -4.91 0.58 -18.37
C ARG A 143 -6.35 0.26 -18.77
N ASN A 144 -6.83 -0.96 -18.51
CA ASN A 144 -8.22 -1.34 -18.80
C ASN A 144 -9.24 -0.51 -18.00
N PHE A 145 -8.81 0.12 -16.91
CA PHE A 145 -9.65 0.96 -16.03
C PHE A 145 -9.42 2.46 -16.25
N LEU A 146 -8.70 2.87 -17.29
CA LEU A 146 -8.43 4.30 -17.57
C LEU A 146 -9.70 5.13 -17.71
N GLU A 147 -10.72 4.60 -18.41
CA GLU A 147 -11.98 5.31 -18.60
C GLU A 147 -12.71 5.50 -17.26
N GLU A 148 -12.84 4.44 -16.45
CA GLU A 148 -13.49 4.49 -15.13
C GLU A 148 -12.79 5.46 -14.19
N VAL A 149 -11.45 5.40 -14.09
CA VAL A 149 -10.65 6.32 -13.28
C VAL A 149 -10.81 7.76 -13.77
N SER A 150 -10.80 8.00 -15.08
CA SER A 150 -10.97 9.34 -15.66
C SER A 150 -12.36 9.91 -15.36
N ASN A 151 -13.40 9.08 -15.48
CA ASN A 151 -14.77 9.46 -15.16
C ASN A 151 -14.94 9.81 -13.68
N GLU A 152 -14.30 9.05 -12.79
CA GLU A 152 -14.31 9.33 -11.35
C GLU A 152 -13.60 10.66 -11.04
N VAL A 153 -12.43 10.91 -11.62
CA VAL A 153 -11.74 12.22 -11.51
C VAL A 153 -12.67 13.36 -11.94
N VAL A 154 -13.28 13.26 -13.12
CA VAL A 154 -14.18 14.32 -13.64
C VAL A 154 -15.38 14.53 -12.71
N SER A 155 -15.94 13.45 -12.16
CA SER A 155 -17.03 13.50 -11.17
C SER A 155 -16.62 14.28 -9.92
N ILE A 156 -15.41 14.06 -9.41
CA ILE A 156 -14.86 14.75 -8.23
C ILE A 156 -14.60 16.23 -8.51
N LEU A 157 -13.94 16.54 -9.63
CA LEU A 157 -13.61 17.92 -10.02
C LEU A 157 -14.86 18.78 -10.26
N LYS A 158 -15.99 18.17 -10.65
CA LYS A 158 -17.28 18.86 -10.76
C LYS A 158 -17.91 19.20 -9.40
N LYS A 159 -17.55 18.47 -8.33
CA LYS A 159 -18.15 18.61 -6.99
C LYS A 159 -17.40 19.60 -6.10
N THR A 160 -16.11 19.80 -6.31
CA THR A 160 -15.29 20.70 -5.48
C THR A 160 -14.14 21.32 -6.26
N SER A 161 -13.83 22.58 -5.96
CA SER A 161 -12.67 23.29 -6.50
C SER A 161 -11.38 23.08 -5.68
N LYS A 162 -11.47 22.40 -4.54
CA LYS A 162 -10.32 22.14 -3.64
C LYS A 162 -9.45 20.98 -4.11
N ILE A 163 -9.96 20.18 -5.04
CA ILE A 163 -9.25 19.05 -5.64
C ILE A 163 -8.87 19.43 -7.06
N SER A 164 -7.65 19.09 -7.43
CA SER A 164 -7.13 19.26 -8.79
C SER A 164 -6.47 17.97 -9.27
N LEU A 165 -6.50 17.76 -10.59
CA LEU A 165 -5.77 16.67 -11.23
C LEU A 165 -4.37 17.16 -11.58
N GLU A 166 -3.36 16.53 -11.01
CA GLU A 166 -1.96 16.83 -11.31
C GLU A 166 -1.44 15.97 -12.46
N TYR A 167 -1.87 14.70 -12.52
CA TYR A 167 -1.42 13.76 -13.54
C TYR A 167 -2.39 12.60 -13.74
N ILE A 168 -2.59 12.19 -14.98
CA ILE A 168 -3.16 10.89 -15.34
C ILE A 168 -2.47 10.37 -16.60
N GLY A 169 -2.00 9.14 -16.57
CA GLY A 169 -1.23 8.59 -17.69
C GLY A 169 -0.38 7.40 -17.29
N LYS A 170 0.63 7.08 -18.11
CA LYS A 170 1.54 5.97 -17.85
C LYS A 170 2.33 6.19 -16.55
N GLY A 171 2.39 5.16 -15.73
CA GLY A 171 3.17 5.12 -14.50
C GLY A 171 4.61 4.67 -14.73
N GLY A 172 5.48 4.91 -13.76
CA GLY A 172 6.82 4.30 -13.73
C GLY A 172 6.85 2.94 -13.01
N GLY A 173 5.70 2.45 -12.53
CA GLY A 173 5.59 1.26 -11.69
C GLY A 173 5.83 1.52 -10.20
N LEU A 174 5.59 0.50 -9.39
CA LEU A 174 5.73 0.54 -7.93
C LEU A 174 7.11 0.99 -7.47
N ILE A 175 8.18 0.45 -8.05
CA ILE A 175 9.57 0.76 -7.67
C ILE A 175 9.86 2.25 -7.89
N SER A 176 9.39 2.82 -9.00
CA SER A 176 9.56 4.25 -9.26
C SER A 176 8.84 5.12 -8.23
N THR A 177 7.66 4.68 -7.77
CA THR A 177 6.91 5.37 -6.72
C THR A 177 7.66 5.28 -5.39
N LEU A 178 8.12 4.07 -5.01
CA LEU A 178 8.83 3.87 -3.77
C LEU A 178 10.15 4.64 -3.72
N LYS A 179 10.90 4.75 -4.82
CA LYS A 179 12.10 5.61 -4.89
C LYS A 179 11.78 7.08 -4.62
N LYS A 180 10.69 7.62 -5.18
CA LYS A 180 10.26 9.00 -4.91
C LYS A 180 9.81 9.22 -3.47
N ILE A 181 9.28 8.19 -2.82
CA ILE A 181 8.95 8.25 -1.40
C ILE A 181 10.25 8.22 -0.59
N ASP A 182 11.19 7.32 -0.93
CA ASP A 182 12.50 7.17 -0.30
C ASP A 182 13.34 8.46 -0.32
N GLU A 183 13.26 9.24 -1.40
CA GLU A 183 13.88 10.58 -1.51
C GLU A 183 13.40 11.58 -0.44
N ARG A 184 12.22 11.37 0.13
CA ARG A 184 11.62 12.23 1.16
C ARG A 184 11.65 11.60 2.54
N ILE A 185 11.51 10.28 2.60
CA ILE A 185 11.36 9.50 3.83
C ILE A 185 12.15 8.20 3.62
N PRO A 186 13.29 8.00 4.28
CA PRO A 186 14.07 6.78 4.12
C PRO A 186 13.21 5.53 4.36
N LEU A 187 13.23 4.61 3.39
CA LEU A 187 12.46 3.38 3.38
C LEU A 187 13.35 2.16 3.61
N PHE A 188 12.77 1.17 4.28
CA PHE A 188 13.39 -0.10 4.60
C PHE A 188 12.53 -1.24 4.05
N TYR A 189 13.20 -2.19 3.41
CA TYR A 189 12.61 -3.38 2.80
C TYR A 189 12.79 -4.58 3.72
N PHE A 190 11.75 -5.39 3.82
CA PHE A 190 11.76 -6.68 4.48
C PHE A 190 11.19 -7.75 3.55
N SER A 191 11.86 -8.89 3.47
CA SER A 191 11.35 -10.09 2.83
C SER A 191 11.29 -11.24 3.83
N LEU A 192 10.13 -11.89 3.86
CA LEU A 192 9.87 -13.05 4.70
C LEU A 192 9.49 -14.24 3.82
N GLU A 193 9.90 -15.43 4.24
CA GLU A 193 9.46 -16.70 3.66
C GLU A 193 8.75 -17.54 4.72
N SER A 194 7.74 -18.30 4.32
CA SER A 194 6.99 -19.17 5.22
C SER A 194 6.58 -20.47 4.53
N GLU A 195 6.34 -21.49 5.36
CA GLU A 195 5.77 -22.77 4.95
C GLU A 195 4.40 -22.91 5.61
N PRO A 196 3.32 -22.38 5.01
CA PRO A 196 2.00 -22.43 5.61
C PRO A 196 1.56 -23.89 5.85
N PRO A 197 0.87 -24.18 6.96
CA PRO A 197 0.32 -25.52 7.20
C PRO A 197 -0.72 -25.89 6.13
N GLU A 198 -0.88 -27.17 5.85
CA GLU A 198 -1.80 -27.67 4.81
C GLU A 198 -3.26 -27.22 5.00
N SER A 199 -3.70 -27.01 6.25
CA SER A 199 -5.01 -26.45 6.57
C SER A 199 -5.19 -25.02 6.04
N SER A 200 -4.15 -24.18 6.17
CA SER A 200 -4.19 -22.78 5.76
C SER A 200 -4.06 -22.60 4.25
N LYS A 201 -3.33 -23.49 3.56
CA LYS A 201 -3.24 -23.49 2.09
C LYS A 201 -4.61 -23.64 1.40
N LYS A 202 -5.55 -24.30 2.07
CA LYS A 202 -6.93 -24.51 1.56
C LYS A 202 -7.91 -23.44 2.05
N ALA A 203 -7.54 -22.67 3.06
CA ALA A 203 -8.38 -21.66 3.70
C ALA A 203 -8.17 -20.26 3.09
N GLU A 204 -7.25 -20.09 2.15
CA GLU A 204 -7.09 -18.81 1.46
C GLU A 204 -8.26 -18.51 0.53
N GLU A 205 -8.75 -17.27 0.61
CA GLU A 205 -9.76 -16.73 -0.28
C GLU A 205 -9.16 -15.65 -1.19
N PRO A 206 -9.43 -15.68 -2.52
CA PRO A 206 -10.07 -16.79 -3.23
C PRO A 206 -9.16 -18.03 -3.30
N PRO A 207 -9.72 -19.24 -3.49
CA PRO A 207 -8.93 -20.46 -3.63
C PRO A 207 -8.23 -20.46 -5.00
N LEU A 208 -7.11 -19.75 -5.09
CA LEU A 208 -6.28 -19.72 -6.30
C LEU A 208 -5.48 -21.01 -6.37
N SER A 209 -5.76 -21.84 -7.37
CA SER A 209 -4.94 -23.01 -7.66
C SER A 209 -3.62 -22.56 -8.30
N GLY A 210 -2.50 -23.16 -7.87
CA GLY A 210 -1.19 -22.95 -8.49
C GLY A 210 -0.41 -21.76 -7.93
N LYS A 211 0.39 -21.13 -8.80
CA LYS A 211 1.34 -20.07 -8.41
C LYS A 211 0.72 -18.70 -8.63
N TRP A 212 0.87 -17.83 -7.65
CA TRP A 212 0.32 -16.48 -7.70
C TRP A 212 1.21 -15.48 -6.99
N ILE A 213 1.07 -14.22 -7.37
CA ILE A 213 1.60 -13.05 -6.66
C ILE A 213 0.44 -12.09 -6.46
N ARG A 214 0.36 -11.47 -5.29
CA ARG A 214 -0.65 -10.46 -4.98
C ARG A 214 -0.04 -9.21 -4.36
N GLU A 215 -0.57 -8.07 -4.75
CA GLU A 215 -0.36 -6.81 -4.04
C GLU A 215 -1.60 -6.52 -3.19
N ILE A 216 -1.43 -6.34 -1.87
CA ILE A 216 -2.54 -6.17 -0.94
C ILE A 216 -3.13 -4.75 -1.05
N LYS A 217 -4.37 -4.67 -1.49
CA LYS A 217 -5.20 -3.47 -1.54
C LYS A 217 -6.01 -3.35 -0.25
N PHE A 218 -5.85 -2.27 0.48
CA PHE A 218 -6.79 -1.96 1.56
C PHE A 218 -8.04 -1.34 0.95
N THR A 219 -9.16 -2.06 1.05
CA THR A 219 -10.48 -1.56 0.65
C THR A 219 -11.32 -1.24 1.87
N SER A 220 -12.23 -0.29 1.70
CA SER A 220 -13.14 0.19 2.74
C SER A 220 -13.99 -0.94 3.33
N ASP A 221 -14.37 -1.97 2.60
CA ASP A 221 -15.58 -2.74 2.97
C ASP A 221 -15.33 -3.92 3.94
N ASP A 222 -14.57 -3.73 5.02
CA ASP A 222 -14.11 -4.73 6.02
C ASP A 222 -13.33 -5.93 5.45
N LEU A 223 -13.29 -6.06 4.12
CA LEU A 223 -12.64 -7.10 3.36
C LEU A 223 -11.32 -6.57 2.84
N VAL A 224 -10.22 -7.24 3.20
CA VAL A 224 -8.93 -7.00 2.55
C VAL A 224 -9.01 -7.59 1.13
N ARG A 225 -8.62 -6.81 0.11
CA ARG A 225 -8.57 -7.27 -1.27
C ARG A 225 -7.11 -7.35 -1.75
N GLY A 226 -6.88 -8.12 -2.79
CA GLY A 226 -5.59 -8.24 -3.45
C GLY A 226 -5.74 -8.12 -4.96
N LEU A 227 -4.78 -7.44 -5.59
CA LEU A 227 -4.54 -7.56 -7.02
C LEU A 227 -3.68 -8.80 -7.26
N TYR A 228 -4.25 -9.82 -7.89
CA TYR A 228 -3.61 -11.09 -8.16
C TYR A 228 -3.09 -11.17 -9.60
N ALA A 229 -1.85 -11.61 -9.74
CA ALA A 229 -1.28 -12.13 -10.97
C ALA A 229 -1.08 -13.64 -10.82
N VAL A 230 -1.75 -14.43 -11.66
CA VAL A 230 -1.73 -15.90 -11.59
C VAL A 230 -1.04 -16.51 -12.80
N ASN A 231 -0.44 -17.68 -12.64
CA ASN A 231 0.34 -18.33 -13.71
C ASN A 231 -0.53 -18.90 -14.83
N SER A 232 -1.75 -19.30 -14.49
CA SER A 232 -2.73 -19.85 -15.41
C SER A 232 -4.06 -19.11 -15.27
N PRO A 233 -4.83 -18.92 -16.36
CA PRO A 233 -6.16 -18.33 -16.26
C PRO A 233 -7.03 -19.08 -15.25
N LEU A 234 -7.86 -18.35 -14.51
CA LEU A 234 -8.86 -18.95 -13.63
C LEU A 234 -10.02 -19.47 -14.49
N ASP A 235 -10.27 -20.78 -14.44
CA ASP A 235 -11.33 -21.45 -15.20
C ASP A 235 -12.73 -21.08 -14.70
N GLN A 236 -12.85 -20.72 -13.40
CA GLN A 236 -14.10 -20.27 -12.78
C GLN A 236 -13.85 -19.03 -11.93
N LEU A 237 -14.53 -17.94 -12.26
CA LEU A 237 -14.63 -16.78 -11.40
C LEU A 237 -15.89 -16.95 -10.55
N ASN A 238 -15.73 -16.99 -9.23
CA ASN A 238 -16.86 -16.77 -8.33
C ASN A 238 -17.21 -15.28 -8.33
N GLY A 239 -18.41 -14.93 -7.84
CA GLY A 239 -18.90 -13.53 -7.87
C GLY A 239 -18.09 -12.53 -7.04
N SER A 240 -17.03 -12.95 -6.35
CA SER A 240 -16.15 -12.09 -5.55
C SER A 240 -14.79 -11.79 -6.19
N ILE A 241 -14.54 -12.26 -7.42
CA ILE A 241 -13.32 -11.99 -8.19
C ILE A 241 -13.63 -11.18 -9.44
N ASP A 242 -13.05 -9.99 -9.53
CA ASP A 242 -13.10 -9.13 -10.69
C ASP A 242 -11.97 -9.47 -11.66
N LYS A 243 -12.28 -9.63 -12.95
CA LYS A 243 -11.26 -9.85 -13.99
C LYS A 243 -10.69 -8.51 -14.44
N ILE A 244 -9.39 -8.31 -14.27
CA ILE A 244 -8.69 -7.08 -14.65
C ILE A 244 -8.17 -7.17 -16.09
N SER A 245 -7.44 -8.24 -16.42
CA SER A 245 -6.87 -8.46 -17.75
C SER A 245 -6.79 -9.95 -18.05
N GLY A 246 -7.54 -10.40 -19.07
CA GLY A 246 -7.52 -11.81 -19.49
C GLY A 246 -6.25 -12.24 -20.22
N GLY A 247 -5.56 -11.31 -20.88
CA GLY A 247 -4.30 -11.60 -21.56
C GLY A 247 -3.12 -11.70 -20.59
N GLU A 248 -3.21 -11.04 -19.43
CA GLU A 248 -2.14 -10.99 -18.44
C GLU A 248 -2.45 -11.79 -17.17
N ASN A 249 -3.59 -12.48 -17.14
CA ASN A 249 -4.09 -13.25 -16.00
C ASN A 249 -4.12 -12.41 -14.70
N LEU A 250 -4.68 -11.21 -14.80
CA LEU A 250 -4.82 -10.29 -13.67
C LEU A 250 -6.26 -10.26 -13.17
N TYR A 251 -6.39 -10.31 -11.85
CA TYR A 251 -7.67 -10.39 -11.15
C TYR A 251 -7.61 -9.56 -9.87
N GLU A 252 -8.76 -9.10 -9.38
CA GLU A 252 -8.90 -8.52 -8.04
C GLU A 252 -9.89 -9.36 -7.23
N GLY A 253 -9.52 -9.78 -6.03
CA GLY A 253 -10.37 -10.61 -5.18
C GLY A 253 -10.10 -10.38 -3.69
N PRO A 254 -10.84 -11.04 -2.80
CA PRO A 254 -10.52 -11.04 -1.37
C PRO A 254 -9.09 -11.53 -1.11
N ALA A 255 -8.52 -11.19 0.04
CA ALA A 255 -7.26 -11.73 0.52
C ALA A 255 -7.39 -11.98 2.02
N LYS A 256 -7.47 -13.26 2.41
CA LYS A 256 -7.75 -13.62 3.80
C LYS A 256 -6.96 -14.85 4.23
N ASN A 257 -6.28 -14.71 5.37
CA ASN A 257 -5.80 -15.82 6.21
C ASN A 257 -5.50 -15.29 7.63
N ASP A 258 -5.39 -16.18 8.61
CA ASP A 258 -5.24 -15.80 10.02
C ASP A 258 -3.96 -15.00 10.30
N VAL A 259 -2.86 -15.32 9.61
CA VAL A 259 -1.59 -14.57 9.72
C VAL A 259 -1.75 -13.15 9.18
N LEU A 260 -2.37 -12.99 8.01
CA LEU A 260 -2.61 -11.70 7.39
C LEU A 260 -3.52 -10.82 8.27
N GLU A 261 -4.58 -11.38 8.83
CA GLU A 261 -5.48 -10.63 9.72
C GLU A 261 -4.79 -10.23 11.02
N PHE A 262 -4.05 -11.14 11.66
CA PHE A 262 -3.27 -10.82 12.85
C PHE A 262 -2.23 -9.74 12.56
N PHE A 263 -1.46 -9.91 11.49
CA PHE A 263 -0.41 -8.98 11.09
C PHE A 263 -0.98 -7.59 10.77
N ARG A 264 -2.09 -7.53 10.04
CA ARG A 264 -2.82 -6.29 9.75
C ARG A 264 -3.28 -5.59 11.03
N LYS A 265 -3.88 -6.35 11.96
CA LYS A 265 -4.33 -5.79 13.23
C LYS A 265 -3.17 -5.21 14.05
N LYS A 266 -2.06 -5.94 14.16
CA LYS A 266 -0.89 -5.50 14.92
C LYS A 266 -0.17 -4.32 14.31
N THR A 267 -0.01 -4.29 12.99
CA THR A 267 0.56 -3.12 12.29
C THR A 267 -0.35 -1.90 12.42
N ALA A 268 -1.67 -2.06 12.38
CA ALA A 268 -2.62 -0.97 12.62
C ALA A 268 -2.59 -0.46 14.07
N GLU A 269 -2.56 -1.35 15.06
CA GLU A 269 -2.44 -0.99 16.50
C GLU A 269 -1.15 -0.23 16.80
N ALA A 270 -0.05 -0.61 16.14
CA ALA A 270 1.25 0.04 16.27
C ALA A 270 1.41 1.28 15.36
N PHE A 271 0.38 1.64 14.59
CA PHE A 271 0.40 2.77 13.65
C PHE A 271 1.54 2.72 12.61
N ILE A 272 1.95 1.52 12.19
CA ILE A 272 3.06 1.35 11.26
C ILE A 272 2.57 1.58 9.81
N PRO A 273 3.03 2.63 9.12
CA PRO A 273 2.70 2.85 7.72
C PRO A 273 3.43 1.81 6.84
N MET A 274 2.71 1.26 5.86
CA MET A 274 3.24 0.29 4.90
C MET A 274 3.02 0.82 3.48
N PHE A 275 4.11 1.13 2.78
CA PHE A 275 4.07 1.64 1.39
C PHE A 275 3.98 0.52 0.36
N SER A 276 4.36 -0.71 0.71
CA SER A 276 4.17 -1.87 -0.14
C SER A 276 3.94 -3.12 0.70
N LYS A 277 3.03 -3.98 0.22
CA LYS A 277 2.67 -5.27 0.82
C LYS A 277 2.43 -6.25 -0.33
N VAL A 278 3.44 -7.03 -0.67
CA VAL A 278 3.37 -7.99 -1.77
C VAL A 278 3.52 -9.39 -1.18
N GLN A 279 2.68 -10.31 -1.61
CA GLN A 279 2.77 -11.71 -1.19
C GLN A 279 2.79 -12.60 -2.42
N GLY A 280 3.47 -13.73 -2.33
CA GLY A 280 3.55 -14.69 -3.42
C GLY A 280 3.46 -16.10 -2.89
N TYR A 281 2.95 -17.01 -3.71
CA TYR A 281 2.91 -18.42 -3.42
C TYR A 281 3.39 -19.21 -4.63
N ASP A 282 4.35 -20.10 -4.41
CA ASP A 282 4.99 -20.88 -5.48
C ASP A 282 4.41 -22.31 -5.61
N GLY A 283 3.36 -22.64 -4.85
CA GLY A 283 2.82 -23.99 -4.72
C GLY A 283 3.29 -24.74 -3.47
N LYS A 284 4.30 -24.23 -2.76
CA LYS A 284 4.84 -24.82 -1.53
C LYS A 284 5.09 -23.79 -0.44
N ARG A 285 5.75 -22.69 -0.78
CA ARG A 285 6.17 -21.62 0.12
C ARG A 285 5.41 -20.35 -0.19
N MET A 286 5.18 -19.57 0.86
CA MET A 286 4.67 -18.22 0.75
C MET A 286 5.82 -17.24 1.01
N SER A 287 5.95 -16.25 0.14
CA SER A 287 6.89 -15.14 0.28
C SER A 287 6.12 -13.86 0.54
N MET A 288 6.69 -12.95 1.33
CA MET A 288 6.05 -11.70 1.71
C MET A 288 7.08 -10.57 1.73
N ASP A 289 6.86 -9.57 0.90
CA ASP A 289 7.68 -8.37 0.79
C ASP A 289 6.93 -7.17 1.37
N PHE A 290 7.62 -6.42 2.22
CA PHE A 290 7.10 -5.22 2.86
C PHE A 290 8.07 -4.05 2.69
N VAL A 291 7.51 -2.86 2.54
CA VAL A 291 8.28 -1.61 2.56
C VAL A 291 7.66 -0.66 3.57
N VAL A 292 8.46 -0.24 4.54
CA VAL A 292 8.09 0.62 5.67
C VAL A 292 9.11 1.76 5.82
N PRO A 293 8.81 2.85 6.53
CA PRO A 293 9.83 3.84 6.89
C PRO A 293 10.94 3.21 7.74
N GLU A 294 12.18 3.65 7.54
CA GLU A 294 13.35 3.23 8.34
C GLU A 294 13.14 3.53 9.83
N GLY A 295 12.49 4.64 10.18
CA GLY A 295 12.16 4.99 11.57
C GLY A 295 11.24 3.98 12.27
N GLU A 296 10.46 3.21 11.52
CA GLU A 296 9.49 2.23 12.04
C GLU A 296 10.01 0.80 12.06
N MET A 297 11.28 0.59 11.68
CA MET A 297 11.92 -0.72 11.56
C MET A 297 11.78 -1.55 12.85
N GLN A 298 11.99 -0.94 14.02
CA GLN A 298 11.93 -1.64 15.31
C GLN A 298 10.50 -2.07 15.67
N ASN A 299 9.52 -1.20 15.46
CA ASN A 299 8.10 -1.52 15.69
C ASN A 299 7.65 -2.64 14.75
N PHE A 300 8.07 -2.58 13.49
CA PHE A 300 7.78 -3.61 12.50
C PHE A 300 8.40 -4.97 12.85
N LEU A 301 9.66 -5.00 13.30
CA LEU A 301 10.32 -6.21 13.79
C LEU A 301 9.63 -6.78 15.04
N SER A 302 9.11 -5.94 15.93
CA SER A 302 8.30 -6.39 17.06
C SER A 302 7.05 -7.12 16.60
N VAL A 303 6.32 -6.56 15.61
CA VAL A 303 5.13 -7.20 15.03
C VAL A 303 5.47 -8.54 14.36
N ILE A 304 6.58 -8.62 13.63
CA ILE A 304 7.06 -9.90 13.06
C ILE A 304 7.34 -10.90 14.19
N SER A 305 8.05 -10.49 15.24
CA SER A 305 8.36 -11.36 16.38
C SER A 305 7.12 -11.89 17.09
N GLU A 306 6.10 -11.04 17.26
CA GLU A 306 4.80 -11.46 17.80
C GLU A 306 4.11 -12.47 16.89
N THR A 307 4.11 -12.21 15.58
CA THR A 307 3.51 -13.12 14.58
C THR A 307 4.17 -14.50 14.60
N LEU A 308 5.50 -14.55 14.71
CA LEU A 308 6.28 -15.79 14.86
C LEU A 308 5.90 -16.58 16.11
N LYS A 309 5.64 -15.89 17.22
CA LYS A 309 5.22 -16.53 18.49
C LYS A 309 3.79 -17.03 18.43
N THR A 310 2.91 -16.33 17.73
CA THR A 310 1.48 -16.69 17.61
C THR A 310 1.24 -17.80 16.59
N PHE A 311 2.01 -17.83 15.50
CA PHE A 311 1.86 -18.80 14.41
C PHE A 311 3.16 -19.59 14.14
N PRO A 312 3.69 -20.32 15.13
CA PRO A 312 4.95 -21.06 14.97
C PRO A 312 4.89 -22.12 13.86
N GLU A 313 3.70 -22.67 13.57
CA GLU A 313 3.45 -23.67 12.54
C GLU A 313 3.63 -23.16 11.11
N TRP A 314 3.56 -21.84 10.89
CA TRP A 314 3.81 -21.24 9.57
C TRP A 314 5.30 -21.15 9.23
N LYS A 315 6.20 -21.41 10.19
CA LYS A 315 7.66 -21.41 10.00
C LYS A 315 8.16 -20.16 9.24
N ILE A 316 7.67 -18.99 9.63
CA ILE A 316 8.05 -17.72 9.00
C ILE A 316 9.52 -17.45 9.33
N ASN A 317 10.31 -17.04 8.35
CA ASN A 317 11.71 -16.66 8.49
C ASN A 317 11.97 -15.39 7.69
N MET A 318 12.88 -14.55 8.18
CA MET A 318 13.35 -13.39 7.42
C MET A 318 14.40 -13.83 6.40
N SER A 319 14.10 -13.65 5.11
CA SER A 319 14.99 -14.04 4.01
C SER A 319 15.89 -12.88 3.58
N ASN A 320 15.43 -11.64 3.69
CA ASN A 320 16.21 -10.44 3.37
C ASN A 320 15.68 -9.21 4.14
N ALA A 321 16.56 -8.25 4.41
CA ALA A 321 16.21 -6.99 5.04
C ALA A 321 17.28 -5.93 4.72
N GLY A 322 16.88 -4.71 4.35
CA GLY A 322 17.84 -3.66 4.04
C GLY A 322 17.20 -2.34 3.60
N LYS A 323 18.02 -1.29 3.50
CA LYS A 323 17.57 0.00 2.93
C LYS A 323 17.05 -0.20 1.52
N LEU A 324 15.90 0.40 1.19
CA LEU A 324 15.23 0.17 -0.07
C LEU A 324 16.14 0.47 -1.28
N VAL A 325 16.85 1.60 -1.27
CA VAL A 325 17.78 2.00 -2.34
C VAL A 325 18.77 0.90 -2.72
N ASN A 326 19.30 0.16 -1.74
CA ASN A 326 20.27 -0.93 -1.97
C ASN A 326 19.63 -2.20 -2.53
N ILE A 327 18.30 -2.31 -2.45
CA ILE A 327 17.53 -3.50 -2.83
C ILE A 327 16.96 -3.34 -4.25
N VAL A 328 16.50 -2.14 -4.61
CA VAL A 328 15.82 -1.90 -5.89
C VAL A 328 16.70 -1.29 -6.98
N ASP A 329 17.92 -0.86 -6.67
CA ASP A 329 18.95 -0.52 -7.66
C ASP A 329 19.64 -1.78 -8.24
#